data_AF-A0AAN7ZME3-F1
#
_entry.id   AF-A0AAN7ZME3-F1
#
_cell.length_a   1.000
_cell.length_b   1.000
_cell.length_c   1.000
_cell.angle_alpha   90.00
_cell.angle_beta   90.00
_cell.angle_gamma   90.00
#
_symmetry.space_group_name_H-M   'P 1'
#
loop_
_entity.id
_entity.type
_entity.pdbx_description
1 polymer ?
#
loop_
_entity_poly.entity_id
_entity_poly.type
_entity_poly.pdbx_seq_one_letter_code
_entity_poly.pdbx_strand_id
1 'polypeptide(L)'
;MTGSNKMLVYHHHSNGSPVVKGGLATIEQEELEQILRDNSHLRSSTKEIPRGAMGIEILQRDLLTPAQASKYERYPNSNANIAGLTLPLYVVLGSALGGKYSELVILSEKV
;
A
#
# COMPACT_ATOMS: atom_id res chain seq x y z
N MET A 1 -2.45 3.86 -26.26
CA MET A 1 -1.93 4.88 -25.31
C MET A 1 -1.46 4.14 -24.08
N THR A 2 -0.16 3.84 -23.99
CA THR A 2 0.46 3.17 -22.85
C THR A 2 0.50 4.17 -21.69
N GLY A 3 -0.58 4.23 -20.91
CA GLY A 3 -0.60 5.04 -19.70
C GLY A 3 0.43 4.47 -18.74
N SER A 4 1.43 5.26 -18.35
CA SER A 4 2.35 4.96 -17.26
C SER A 4 1.54 4.41 -16.09
N ASN A 5 1.76 3.14 -15.70
CA ASN A 5 0.97 2.44 -14.69
C ASN A 5 1.41 2.91 -13.28
N LYS A 6 1.07 4.17 -12.97
CA LYS A 6 1.45 4.81 -11.71
C LYS A 6 0.56 4.30 -10.59
N MET A 7 1.18 3.94 -9.48
CA MET A 7 0.52 3.39 -8.30
C MET A 7 0.96 4.14 -7.06
N LEU A 8 0.04 4.24 -6.09
CA LEU A 8 0.34 4.80 -4.78
C LEU A 8 0.96 3.69 -3.91
N VAL A 9 2.11 3.97 -3.32
CA VAL A 9 2.88 3.00 -2.54
C VAL A 9 3.19 3.58 -1.17
N TYR A 10 2.84 2.83 -0.13
CA TYR A 10 3.12 3.12 1.28
C TYR A 10 4.17 2.12 1.81
N HIS A 11 5.18 2.59 2.54
CA HIS A 11 6.13 1.73 3.24
C HIS A 11 5.82 1.68 4.73
N HIS A 12 5.27 0.53 5.17
CA HIS A 12 4.95 0.26 6.55
C HIS A 12 6.22 -0.10 7.35
N HIS A 13 6.47 0.61 8.45
CA HIS A 13 7.59 0.36 9.37
C HIS A 13 8.96 0.34 8.66
N SER A 14 9.35 1.47 8.07
CA SER A 14 10.74 1.63 7.64
C SER A 14 11.64 1.70 8.88
N ASN A 15 12.36 0.63 9.20
CA ASN A 15 13.42 0.63 10.21
C ASN A 15 14.61 1.47 9.70
N GLY A 16 14.44 2.79 9.66
CA GLY A 16 15.35 3.73 9.02
C GLY A 16 14.66 4.57 7.94
N SER A 17 15.36 4.85 6.85
CA SER A 17 14.82 5.62 5.73
C SER A 17 13.81 4.80 4.92
N PRO A 18 12.61 5.32 4.63
CA PRO A 18 11.66 4.61 3.80
C PRO A 18 12.19 4.46 2.36
N VAL A 19 11.98 3.29 1.75
CA VAL A 19 12.36 3.02 0.35
C VAL A 19 11.61 3.92 -0.64
N VAL A 20 10.43 4.42 -0.26
CA VAL A 20 9.69 5.44 -1.00
C VAL A 20 9.77 6.79 -0.29
N LYS A 21 9.80 7.88 -1.07
CA LYS A 21 9.94 9.24 -0.54
C LYS A 21 8.85 9.55 0.49
N GLY A 22 9.27 9.92 1.70
CA GLY A 22 8.35 10.32 2.77
C GLY A 22 7.42 9.20 3.27
N GLY A 23 7.71 7.93 2.94
CA GLY A 23 6.90 6.78 3.35
C GLY A 23 5.63 6.56 2.54
N LEU A 24 5.17 7.54 1.76
CA LEU A 24 4.03 7.45 0.85
C LEU A 24 4.32 8.20 -0.44
N ALA A 25 4.45 7.48 -1.56
CA ALA A 25 4.76 8.09 -2.85
C ALA A 25 4.02 7.43 -4.00
N THR A 26 3.86 8.17 -5.08
CA THR A 26 3.42 7.62 -6.35
C THR A 26 4.64 7.24 -7.18
N ILE A 27 4.74 5.97 -7.55
CA ILE A 27 5.83 5.42 -8.37
C ILE A 27 5.29 4.63 -9.55
N GLU A 28 6.16 4.28 -10.49
CA GLU A 28 5.82 3.40 -11.61
C GLU A 28 5.93 1.92 -11.19
N GLN A 29 5.24 1.04 -11.92
CA GLN A 29 5.26 -0.39 -11.63
C GLN A 29 6.68 -0.96 -11.71
N GLU A 30 7.46 -0.54 -12.71
CA GLU A 30 8.85 -0.96 -12.91
C GLU A 30 9.73 -0.58 -11.72
N GLU A 31 9.48 0.59 -11.12
CA GLU A 31 10.18 1.06 -9.92
C GLU A 31 9.81 0.22 -8.69
N LEU A 32 8.52 -0.14 -8.52
CA LEU A 32 8.10 -1.06 -7.47
C LEU A 32 8.81 -2.41 -7.58
N GLU A 33 8.85 -2.98 -8.78
CA GLU A 33 9.52 -4.26 -9.01
C GLU A 33 11.01 -4.18 -8.73
N GLN A 34 11.66 -3.06 -9.08
CA GLN A 34 13.06 -2.82 -8.75
C GLN A 34 13.28 -2.76 -7.23
N ILE A 35 12.44 -2.01 -6.51
CA ILE A 35 12.50 -1.93 -5.03
C ILE A 35 12.39 -3.33 -4.41
N LEU A 36 11.45 -4.16 -4.88
CA LEU A 36 11.26 -5.52 -4.36
C LEU A 36 12.43 -6.46 -4.70
N ARG A 37 13.10 -6.27 -5.84
CA ARG A 37 14.32 -7.00 -6.20
C ARG A 37 15.49 -6.61 -5.30
N ASP A 38 15.67 -5.32 -5.07
CA ASP A 38 16.79 -4.78 -4.29
C ASP A 38 16.61 -5.03 -2.78
N ASN A 39 15.36 -5.16 -2.33
CA ASN A 39 15.01 -5.37 -0.92
C ASN A 39 14.29 -6.71 -0.75
N SER A 40 15.06 -7.80 -0.83
CA SER A 40 14.52 -9.17 -0.77
C SER A 40 13.78 -9.54 0.53
N HIS A 41 13.97 -8.76 1.59
CA HIS A 41 13.26 -8.86 2.87
C HIS A 41 11.85 -8.26 2.82
N LEU A 42 11.57 -7.36 1.88
CA LEU A 42 10.26 -6.74 1.71
C LEU A 42 9.32 -7.61 0.87
N ARG A 43 8.02 -7.42 1.12
CA ARG A 43 6.91 -7.90 0.30
C ARG A 43 5.96 -6.74 -0.01
N SER A 44 5.17 -6.90 -1.06
CA SER A 44 4.04 -6.04 -1.36
C SER A 44 2.71 -6.74 -1.07
N SER A 45 1.74 -5.97 -0.60
CA SER A 45 0.32 -6.30 -0.56
C SER A 45 -0.47 -5.14 -1.15
N THR A 46 -1.75 -5.36 -1.46
CA THR A 46 -2.62 -4.34 -2.02
C THR A 46 -3.86 -4.13 -1.18
N LYS A 47 -4.34 -2.89 -1.14
CA LYS A 47 -5.57 -2.49 -0.47
C LYS A 47 -6.36 -1.55 -1.37
N GLU A 48 -7.65 -1.77 -1.50
CA GLU A 48 -8.52 -0.85 -2.25
C GLU A 48 -8.60 0.52 -1.56
N ILE A 49 -8.50 1.59 -2.36
CA ILE A 49 -8.76 2.96 -1.93
C ILE A 49 -10.23 3.25 -2.19
N PRO A 50 -11.06 3.45 -1.15
CA PRO A 50 -12.46 3.79 -1.36
C PRO A 50 -12.59 5.10 -2.14
N ARG A 51 -13.55 5.15 -3.06
CA ARG A 51 -13.75 6.33 -3.92
C ARG A 51 -14.03 7.57 -3.07
N GLY A 52 -13.29 8.64 -3.34
CA GLY A 52 -13.43 9.91 -2.63
C GLY A 52 -12.91 9.91 -1.18
N ALA A 53 -12.26 8.84 -0.73
CA ALA A 53 -11.65 8.81 0.60
C ALA A 53 -10.50 9.82 0.68
N MET A 54 -10.50 10.64 1.74
CA MET A 54 -9.39 11.56 2.04
C MET A 54 -8.29 10.91 2.87
N GLY A 55 -8.57 9.76 3.47
CA GLY A 55 -7.63 8.98 4.24
C GLY A 55 -7.99 7.51 4.22
N ILE A 56 -7.01 6.68 4.53
CA ILE A 56 -7.17 5.23 4.58
C ILE A 56 -6.44 4.70 5.82
N GLU A 57 -7.10 3.81 6.53
CA GLU A 57 -6.47 3.07 7.63
C GLU A 57 -5.76 1.85 7.06
N ILE A 58 -4.61 1.52 7.63
CA ILE A 58 -3.89 0.28 7.37
C ILE A 58 -4.17 -0.63 8.56
N LEU A 59 -4.66 -1.83 8.27
CA LEU A 59 -5.02 -2.83 9.26
C LEU A 59 -3.95 -3.92 9.29
N GLN A 60 -3.83 -4.63 10.41
CA GLN A 60 -2.89 -5.74 10.56
C GLN A 60 -3.01 -6.77 9.42
N ARG A 61 -4.24 -7.12 9.02
CA ARG A 61 -4.50 -8.03 7.90
C ARG A 61 -3.99 -7.54 6.55
N ASP A 62 -3.86 -6.22 6.36
CA ASP A 62 -3.45 -5.64 5.08
C ASP A 62 -1.95 -5.87 4.81
N LEU A 63 -1.16 -6.22 5.82
CA LEU A 63 0.26 -6.60 5.67
C LEU A 63 0.45 -8.07 5.27
N LEU A 64 -0.61 -8.88 5.38
CA LEU A 64 -0.54 -10.33 5.23
C LEU A 64 -0.82 -10.73 3.79
N THR A 65 -0.24 -11.87 3.36
CA THR A 65 -0.70 -12.51 2.12
C THR A 65 -2.13 -13.02 2.30
N PRO A 66 -2.91 -13.23 1.22
CA PRO A 66 -4.26 -13.78 1.33
C PRO A 66 -4.33 -15.08 2.15
N ALA A 67 -3.36 -15.98 1.95
CA ALA A 67 -3.27 -17.23 2.70
C ALA A 67 -3.00 -17.01 4.21
N GLN A 68 -2.16 -16.04 4.56
CA GLN A 68 -1.91 -15.67 5.95
C GLN A 68 -3.12 -14.96 6.56
N ALA A 69 -3.75 -14.04 5.84
CA ALA A 69 -4.94 -13.32 6.29
C ALA A 69 -6.06 -14.29 6.67
N SER A 70 -6.38 -15.29 5.83
CA SER A 70 -7.39 -16.31 6.16
C SER A 70 -7.03 -17.15 7.38
N LYS A 71 -5.74 -17.41 7.62
CA LYS A 71 -5.27 -18.15 8.81
C LYS A 71 -5.46 -17.33 10.08
N TYR A 72 -5.20 -16.02 10.01
CA TYR A 72 -5.20 -15.13 11.17
C TYR A 72 -6.51 -14.34 11.35
N GLU A 73 -7.48 -14.49 10.44
CA GLU A 73 -8.77 -13.78 10.46
C GLU A 73 -9.52 -13.95 11.79
N ARG A 74 -9.44 -15.13 12.40
CA ARG A 74 -10.13 -15.48 13.64
C ARG A 74 -9.54 -14.85 14.89
N TYR A 75 -8.35 -14.25 14.80
CA TYR A 75 -7.73 -13.60 15.94
C TYR A 75 -8.33 -12.20 16.14
N PRO A 76 -8.58 -11.78 17.38
CA PRO A 76 -9.29 -10.53 17.67
C PRO A 76 -8.52 -9.28 17.19
N ASN A 77 -7.22 -9.40 16.97
CA ASN A 77 -6.34 -8.32 16.51
C ASN A 77 -6.15 -8.28 14.98
N SER A 78 -6.80 -9.15 14.20
CA SER A 78 -6.65 -9.18 12.74
C SER A 78 -7.08 -7.87 12.05
N ASN A 79 -8.05 -7.17 12.64
CA ASN A 79 -8.55 -5.87 12.18
C ASN A 79 -7.99 -4.69 12.99
N ALA A 80 -6.93 -4.89 13.76
CA ALA A 80 -6.31 -3.78 14.49
C ALA A 80 -5.75 -2.74 13.50
N ASN A 81 -6.06 -1.46 13.74
CA ASN A 81 -5.47 -0.35 13.01
C ASN A 81 -4.01 -0.17 13.44
N ILE A 82 -3.11 -0.17 12.45
CA ILE A 82 -1.66 -0.04 12.63
C ILE A 82 -1.11 1.28 12.05
N ALA A 83 -1.83 1.93 11.14
CA ALA A 83 -1.47 3.25 10.63
C ALA A 83 -2.67 3.96 9.99
N GLY A 84 -2.72 5.28 10.09
CA GLY A 84 -3.64 6.13 9.31
C GLY A 84 -2.87 6.95 8.28
N LEU A 85 -3.31 6.93 7.03
CA LEU A 85 -2.69 7.69 5.95
C LEU A 85 -3.64 8.78 5.46
N THR A 86 -3.15 10.00 5.31
CA THR A 86 -3.84 11.05 4.56
C THR A 86 -3.47 10.94 3.09
N LEU A 87 -4.48 10.83 2.22
CA LEU A 87 -4.26 10.69 0.79
C LEU A 87 -4.01 12.07 0.15
N PRO A 88 -3.01 12.19 -0.74
CA PRO A 88 -2.82 13.41 -1.52
C PRO A 88 -4.06 13.73 -2.36
N LEU A 89 -4.41 15.01 -2.51
CA LEU A 89 -5.63 15.43 -3.22
C LEU A 89 -5.74 14.87 -4.65
N TYR A 90 -4.61 14.75 -5.35
CA TYR A 90 -4.59 14.17 -6.71
C TYR A 90 -4.95 12.68 -6.74
N VAL A 91 -4.67 11.94 -5.67
CA VAL A 91 -5.09 10.53 -5.50
C VAL A 91 -6.60 10.49 -5.29
N VAL A 92 -7.13 11.34 -4.41
CA VAL A 92 -8.57 11.40 -4.11
C VAL A 92 -9.38 11.70 -5.37
N LEU A 93 -8.95 12.69 -6.17
CA LEU A 93 -9.59 13.04 -7.43
C LEU A 93 -9.43 11.93 -8.48
N GLY A 94 -8.26 11.30 -8.55
CA GLY A 94 -7.98 10.19 -9.46
C GLY A 94 -8.85 8.96 -9.18
N SER A 95 -9.02 8.61 -7.91
CA SER A 95 -9.81 7.44 -7.49
C SER A 95 -11.31 7.67 -7.70
N ALA A 96 -11.77 8.90 -7.54
CA ALA A 96 -13.18 9.27 -7.73
C ALA A 96 -13.61 9.33 -9.21
N LEU A 97 -12.74 9.79 -10.12
CA LEU A 97 -13.14 10.21 -11.48
C LEU A 97 -12.73 9.25 -12.61
N GLY A 98 -11.97 8.19 -12.35
CA GLY A 98 -11.52 7.32 -13.45
C GLY A 98 -10.73 6.07 -13.07
N GLY A 99 -10.84 5.59 -11.83
CA GLY A 99 -10.16 4.37 -11.37
C GLY A 99 -8.63 4.45 -11.32
N LYS A 100 -8.04 5.64 -11.51
CA LYS A 100 -6.61 5.86 -11.28
C LYS A 100 -6.37 5.88 -9.78
N TYR A 101 -5.34 5.19 -9.31
CA TYR A 101 -5.09 5.03 -7.87
C TYR A 101 -6.30 4.40 -7.14
N SER A 102 -6.93 3.39 -7.74
CA SER A 102 -7.97 2.59 -7.07
C SER A 102 -7.41 1.70 -5.97
N GLU A 103 -6.10 1.48 -5.96
CA GLU A 103 -5.40 0.63 -5.00
C GLU A 103 -4.18 1.34 -4.41
N LEU A 104 -3.94 1.07 -3.13
CA LEU A 104 -2.73 1.35 -2.40
C LEU A 104 -1.89 0.07 -2.35
N VAL A 105 -0.65 0.15 -2.79
CA VAL A 105 0.34 -0.89 -2.54
C VAL A 105 1.00 -0.63 -1.20
N ILE A 106 1.09 -1.65 -0.36
CA ILE A 106 1.73 -1.58 0.95
C ILE A 106 3.00 -2.44 0.90
N LEU A 107 4.14 -1.80 1.15
CA LEU A 107 5.41 -2.47 1.37
C LEU A 107 5.58 -2.77 2.86
N SER A 108 5.91 -4.01 3.17
CA SER A 108 6.14 -4.45 4.55
C SER A 108 7.20 -5.54 4.61
N GLU A 109 7.77 -5.74 5.80
CA GLU A 109 8.71 -6.82 6.08
C GLU A 109 8.06 -8.20 5.94
N LYS A 110 8.85 -9.18 5.51
CA LYS A 110 8.41 -10.57 5.51
C LYS A 110 8.36 -11.13 6.93
N VAL A 111 7.14 -11.41 7.40
CA VAL A 111 6.84 -12.28 8.55
C VAL A 111 6.90 -13.74 8.18
#